data_AF-A0A7S2JPB5-F1
#
_entry.id   AF-A0A7S2JPB5-F1
#
_cell.length_a   1.000
_cell.length_b   1.000
_cell.length_c   1.000
_cell.angle_alpha   90.00
_cell.angle_beta   90.00
_cell.angle_gamma   90.00
#
_symmetry.space_group_name_H-M   'P 1'
#
loop_
_entity.id
_entity.type
_entity.pdbx_description
1 polymer ?
#
loop_
_entity_poly.entity_id
_entity_poly.type
_entity_poly.pdbx_seq_one_letter_code
_entity_poly.pdbx_strand_id
1 'polypeptide(L)'
;MGAAACQQGFDQRWKVDEGQVLGREEHVTVYMCTQRCAPEKHYIFKEISTELADTTAAHCLKRELKILKALGRHQDIVSLVDHDQTSVGRLRLVLEFCEGGALYDRIKQLGRYPERDA
;
A
#
# COMPACT_ATOMS: atom_id res chain seq x y z
N MET A 1 7.90 24.31 -18.14
CA MET A 1 9.22 23.85 -17.66
C MET A 1 8.94 22.74 -16.66
N GLY A 2 8.81 21.47 -17.05
CA GLY A 2 9.82 20.66 -17.72
C GLY A 2 10.18 19.54 -16.74
N ALA A 3 9.27 18.58 -16.51
CA ALA A 3 9.59 17.37 -15.78
C ALA A 3 9.71 16.26 -16.82
N ALA A 4 10.95 15.98 -17.21
CA ALA A 4 11.29 14.80 -17.98
C ALA A 4 10.82 13.58 -17.17
N ALA A 5 9.67 13.02 -17.55
CA ALA A 5 9.24 11.70 -17.14
C ALA A 5 10.13 10.67 -17.86
N CYS A 6 11.43 10.71 -17.55
CA CYS A 6 12.31 9.58 -17.80
C CYS A 6 11.70 8.40 -17.06
N GLN A 7 11.56 7.28 -17.76
CA GLN A 7 11.09 5.99 -17.25
C GLN A 7 12.07 5.50 -16.17
N GLN A 8 12.04 6.12 -14.99
CA GLN A 8 12.85 5.72 -13.85
C GLN A 8 12.24 4.44 -13.30
N GLY A 9 13.08 3.44 -13.02
CA GLY A 9 12.62 2.18 -12.41
C GLY A 9 11.87 2.42 -11.09
N PHE A 10 11.02 1.48 -10.68
CA PHE A 10 10.23 1.60 -9.45
C PHE A 10 11.10 2.00 -8.23
N ASP A 11 12.26 1.37 -8.06
CA ASP A 11 13.22 1.62 -6.97
C ASP A 11 13.92 3.00 -7.05
N GLN A 12 13.93 3.63 -8.23
CA GLN A 12 14.42 4.99 -8.43
C GLN A 12 13.35 6.03 -8.07
N ARG A 13 12.06 5.68 -8.14
CA ARG A 13 10.97 6.58 -7.76
C ARG A 13 10.66 6.50 -6.27
N TRP A 14 10.76 5.30 -5.69
CA TRP A 14 10.35 5.02 -4.33
C TRP A 14 11.55 4.72 -3.42
N LYS A 15 11.51 5.27 -2.21
CA LYS A 15 12.42 4.91 -1.12
C LYS A 15 11.59 4.26 -0.02
N VAL A 16 11.79 2.97 0.19
CA VAL A 16 11.18 2.20 1.28
C VAL A 16 12.00 2.40 2.54
N ASP A 17 11.33 2.62 3.68
CA ASP A 17 11.96 2.64 4.98
C ASP A 17 11.84 1.25 5.63
N GLU A 18 12.86 0.41 5.44
CA GLU A 18 12.90 -0.95 5.99
C GLU A 18 12.95 -0.98 7.52
N GLY A 19 13.30 0.13 8.17
CA GLY A 19 13.27 0.28 9.63
C GLY A 19 11.88 0.57 10.17
N GLN A 20 10.95 1.03 9.32
CA GLN A 20 9.60 1.41 9.70
C GLN A 20 8.56 0.41 9.16
N VAL A 21 8.55 -0.79 9.75
CA VAL A 21 7.55 -1.82 9.49
C VAL A 21 6.24 -1.46 10.19
N LEU A 22 5.16 -1.33 9.42
CA LEU A 22 3.82 -1.01 9.90
C LEU A 22 2.96 -2.26 10.12
N GLY A 23 3.28 -3.36 9.43
CA GLY A 23 2.61 -4.65 9.59
C GLY A 23 3.40 -5.77 8.92
N ARG A 24 3.32 -6.99 9.47
CA ARG A 24 4.00 -8.16 8.92
C ARG A 24 3.14 -9.41 9.12
N GLU A 25 2.95 -10.14 8.04
CA GLU A 25 2.33 -11.46 7.96
C GLU A 25 3.30 -12.41 7.23
N GLU A 26 2.94 -13.68 7.09
CA GLU A 26 3.81 -14.74 6.52
C GLU A 26 4.36 -14.40 5.13
N HIS A 27 3.52 -13.83 4.27
CA HIS A 27 3.86 -13.51 2.87
C HIS A 27 3.77 -12.02 2.54
N VAL A 28 3.39 -11.20 3.52
CA VAL A 28 3.11 -9.77 3.30
C VAL A 28 3.87 -8.97 4.34
N THR A 29 4.64 -7.98 3.90
CA THR A 29 5.17 -6.96 4.80
C THR A 29 4.78 -5.57 4.31
N VAL A 30 4.35 -4.75 5.25
CA VAL A 30 3.89 -3.38 5.04
C VAL A 30 4.90 -2.44 5.69
N TYR A 31 5.41 -1.49 4.91
CA TYR A 31 6.42 -0.52 5.31
C TYR A 31 5.91 0.90 5.04
N MET A 32 6.55 1.87 5.67
CA MET A 32 6.49 3.26 5.22
C MET A 32 7.37 3.44 3.98
N CYS A 33 6.95 4.28 3.03
CA CYS A 33 7.81 4.73 1.94
C CYS A 33 7.56 6.19 1.57
N THR A 34 8.47 6.73 0.77
CA THR A 34 8.41 8.10 0.26
C THR A 34 8.76 8.13 -1.23
N GLN A 35 8.28 9.15 -1.93
CA GLN A 35 8.76 9.44 -3.28
C GLN A 35 10.12 10.12 -3.18
N ARG A 36 11.10 9.68 -3.95
CA ARG A 36 12.45 10.28 -3.92
C ARG A 36 12.45 11.76 -4.34
N CYS A 37 11.51 12.17 -5.18
CA CYS A 37 11.33 13.56 -5.60
C CYS A 37 10.54 14.44 -4.62
N ALA A 38 9.85 13.83 -3.64
CA ALA A 38 9.01 14.51 -2.65
C ALA A 38 9.09 13.74 -1.31
N PRO A 39 10.25 13.80 -0.62
CA PRO A 39 10.51 13.00 0.58
C PRO A 39 9.63 13.37 1.78
N GLU A 40 9.01 14.55 1.77
CA GLU A 40 8.09 15.02 2.81
C GLU A 40 6.75 14.28 2.81
N LYS A 41 6.40 13.62 1.71
CA LYS A 41 5.12 12.92 1.58
C LYS A 41 5.27 11.42 1.80
N HIS A 42 4.52 10.92 2.76
CA HIS A 42 4.53 9.52 3.18
C HIS A 42 3.46 8.69 2.46
N TYR A 43 3.78 7.42 2.26
CA TYR A 43 2.97 6.43 1.57
C TYR A 43 3.15 5.06 2.23
N ILE A 44 2.23 4.14 1.95
CA ILE A 44 2.31 2.77 2.41
C ILE A 44 2.90 1.90 1.30
N PHE A 45 3.93 1.13 1.62
CA PHE A 45 4.51 0.13 0.73
C PHE A 45 4.14 -1.27 1.20
N LYS A 46 3.29 -1.97 0.44
CA LYS A 46 2.90 -3.37 0.71
C LYS A 46 3.65 -4.28 -0.25
N GLU A 47 4.57 -5.07 0.29
CA GLU A 47 5.30 -6.10 -0.43
C GLU A 47 4.67 -7.47 -0.16
N ILE A 48 4.35 -8.20 -1.23
CA ILE A 48 3.71 -9.50 -1.19
C ILE A 48 4.59 -10.49 -1.95
N SER A 49 5.08 -11.52 -1.25
CA SER A 49 5.77 -12.63 -1.91
C SER A 49 4.76 -13.51 -2.63
N THR A 50 4.99 -13.74 -3.92
CA THR A 50 4.19 -14.65 -4.74
C THR A 50 4.97 -15.91 -5.13
N GLU A 51 6.17 -16.12 -4.59
CA GLU A 51 7.04 -17.27 -4.90
C GLU A 51 6.37 -18.61 -4.54
N LEU A 52 5.59 -18.63 -3.45
CA LEU A 52 4.86 -19.81 -2.96
C LEU A 52 3.34 -19.69 -3.18
N ALA A 53 2.89 -18.73 -3.97
CA ALA A 53 1.46 -18.51 -4.19
C ALA A 53 0.87 -19.64 -5.05
N ASP A 54 -0.17 -20.28 -4.55
CA ASP A 54 -0.98 -21.18 -5.37
C ASP A 54 -1.79 -20.40 -6.43
N THR A 55 -2.40 -21.13 -7.36
CA THR A 55 -3.21 -20.53 -8.44
C THR A 55 -4.34 -19.63 -7.90
N THR A 56 -4.90 -19.99 -6.74
CA THR A 56 -6.00 -19.25 -6.10
C THR A 56 -5.49 -17.92 -5.55
N ALA A 57 -4.38 -17.93 -4.81
CA ALA A 57 -3.71 -16.76 -4.27
C ALA A 57 -3.28 -15.81 -5.39
N ALA A 58 -2.68 -16.33 -6.47
CA ALA A 58 -2.31 -15.53 -7.64
C ALA A 58 -3.53 -14.86 -8.29
N HIS A 59 -4.66 -15.58 -8.40
CA HIS A 59 -5.90 -15.01 -8.91
C HIS A 59 -6.48 -13.93 -8.00
N CYS A 60 -6.45 -14.13 -6.68
CA CYS A 60 -6.87 -13.15 -5.68
C CYS A 60 -6.05 -11.86 -5.78
N LEU A 61 -4.72 -11.95 -5.86
CA LEU A 61 -3.83 -10.78 -6.00
C LEU A 61 -4.08 -10.02 -7.30
N LYS A 62 -4.27 -10.74 -8.41
CA LYS A 62 -4.60 -10.13 -9.70
C LYS A 62 -5.94 -9.41 -9.65
N ARG A 63 -6.93 -9.99 -8.96
CA ARG A 63 -8.25 -9.39 -8.77
C ARG A 63 -8.19 -8.16 -7.86
N GLU A 64 -7.45 -8.22 -6.75
CA GLU A 64 -7.24 -7.10 -5.82
C GLU A 64 -6.65 -5.91 -6.56
N LEU A 65 -5.56 -6.13 -7.32
CA LEU A 65 -4.97 -5.11 -8.19
C LEU A 65 -5.96 -4.52 -9.19
N LYS A 66 -6.75 -5.37 -9.86
CA LYS A 66 -7.72 -4.93 -10.85
C LYS A 66 -8.82 -4.07 -10.22
N ILE A 67 -9.30 -4.44 -9.03
CA ILE A 67 -10.31 -3.69 -8.29
C ILE A 67 -9.73 -2.34 -7.87
N LEU A 68 -8.56 -2.31 -7.23
CA LEU A 68 -7.92 -1.07 -6.78
C LEU A 68 -7.68 -0.09 -7.94
N LYS A 69 -7.24 -0.59 -9.11
CA LYS A 69 -7.11 0.23 -10.32
C LYS A 69 -8.44 0.81 -10.81
N ALA A 70 -9.52 0.02 -10.75
CA ALA A 70 -10.84 0.43 -11.23
C ALA A 70 -11.54 1.42 -10.28
N LEU A 71 -11.29 1.32 -8.97
CA LEU A 71 -11.85 2.24 -7.97
C LEU A 71 -11.29 3.67 -8.12
N GLY A 72 -10.06 3.81 -8.62
CA GLY A 72 -9.43 5.12 -8.80
C GLY A 72 -9.23 5.83 -7.47
N ARG A 73 -9.58 7.12 -7.41
CA ARG A 73 -9.56 7.91 -6.15
C ARG A 73 -10.97 8.00 -5.60
N HIS A 74 -11.18 7.39 -4.44
CA HIS A 74 -12.41 7.48 -3.67
C HIS A 74 -12.10 8.01 -2.27
N GLN A 75 -12.99 8.81 -1.68
CA GLN A 75 -12.73 9.46 -0.39
C GLN A 75 -12.50 8.46 0.76
N ASP A 76 -13.30 7.40 0.78
CA ASP A 76 -13.30 6.42 1.89
C ASP A 76 -12.61 5.08 1.55
N ILE A 77 -11.88 5.00 0.43
CA ILE A 77 -11.16 3.78 0.04
C ILE A 77 -9.72 4.13 -0.28
N VAL A 78 -8.79 3.34 0.29
CA VAL A 78 -7.37 3.50 0.05
C VAL A 78 -7.04 3.47 -1.45
N SER A 79 -6.40 4.53 -1.91
CA SER A 79 -6.02 4.70 -3.31
C SER A 79 -4.70 3.98 -3.63
N LEU A 80 -4.69 3.26 -4.76
CA LEU A 80 -3.45 2.71 -5.35
C LEU A 80 -2.68 3.82 -6.07
N VAL A 81 -1.46 4.10 -5.61
CA VAL A 81 -0.59 5.15 -6.14
C VAL A 81 0.34 4.62 -7.23
N ASP A 82 0.97 3.48 -6.98
CA ASP A 82 1.89 2.83 -7.92
C ASP A 82 1.94 1.33 -7.63
N HIS A 83 2.42 0.53 -8.58
CA HIS A 83 2.63 -0.90 -8.37
C HIS A 83 3.73 -1.43 -9.29
N ASP A 84 4.35 -2.53 -8.87
CA ASP A 84 5.36 -3.24 -9.66
C ASP A 84 5.33 -4.74 -9.36
N GLN A 85 5.72 -5.55 -10.35
CA GLN A 85 5.93 -6.99 -10.19
C GLN A 85 7.37 -7.31 -10.52
N THR A 86 8.11 -7.83 -9.55
CA THR A 86 9.51 -8.21 -9.75
C THR A 86 9.61 -9.55 -10.47
N SER A 87 10.68 -9.75 -11.23
CA SER A 87 10.99 -11.04 -11.87
C SER A 87 11.12 -12.22 -10.89
N VAL A 88 11.48 -11.95 -9.65
CA VAL A 88 11.59 -12.95 -8.56
C VAL A 88 10.24 -13.27 -7.90
N GLY A 89 9.10 -12.84 -8.46
CA GLY A 89 7.80 -13.21 -7.91
C GLY A 89 7.44 -12.45 -6.63
N ARG A 90 7.55 -11.12 -6.66
CA ARG A 90 7.04 -10.24 -5.61
C ARG A 90 6.15 -9.18 -6.22
N LEU A 91 4.99 -8.97 -5.62
CA LEU A 91 4.09 -7.89 -5.96
C LEU A 91 4.29 -6.75 -4.97
N ARG A 92 4.59 -5.58 -5.49
CA ARG A 92 4.87 -4.36 -4.72
C ARG A 92 3.79 -3.34 -4.99
N LEU A 93 3.11 -2.88 -3.95
CA LEU A 93 2.05 -1.86 -4.04
C LEU A 93 2.47 -0.62 -3.26
N VAL A 94 2.24 0.54 -3.85
CA VAL A 94 2.28 1.82 -3.14
C VAL A 94 0.84 2.30 -2.98
N LEU A 95 0.44 2.50 -1.74
CA LEU A 95 -0.88 2.96 -1.36
C LEU A 95 -0.76 4.33 -0.67
N GLU A 96 -1.85 5.09 -0.65
CA GLU A 96 -1.89 6.31 0.15
C GLU A 96 -1.73 6.01 1.64
N PHE A 97 -1.13 6.96 2.37
CA PHE A 97 -0.98 6.87 3.81
C PHE A 97 -2.21 7.44 4.51
N CYS A 98 -2.79 6.66 5.44
CA CYS A 98 -3.93 7.05 6.25
C CYS A 98 -3.47 7.40 7.67
N GLU A 99 -3.45 8.68 8.01
CA GLU A 99 -2.91 9.21 9.28
C GLU A 99 -3.78 8.90 10.52
N GLY A 100 -5.05 8.53 10.32
CA GLY A 100 -6.03 8.39 11.40
C GLY A 100 -5.90 7.13 12.27
N GLY A 101 -4.98 6.22 11.96
CA GLY A 101 -4.84 4.94 12.65
C GLY A 101 -6.03 3.99 12.42
N ALA A 102 -6.06 2.88 13.17
CA ALA A 102 -7.15 1.90 13.04
C ALA A 102 -8.40 2.35 13.82
N LEU A 103 -9.57 2.26 13.18
CA LEU A 103 -10.86 2.58 13.81
C LEU A 103 -11.08 1.79 15.10
N TYR A 104 -10.66 0.52 15.13
CA TYR A 104 -10.80 -0.33 16.32
C TYR A 104 -10.08 0.23 17.55
N ASP A 105 -8.91 0.84 17.37
CA ASP A 105 -8.17 1.45 18.48
C ASP A 105 -8.92 2.68 19.01
N ARG A 106 -9.51 3.47 18.11
CA ARG A 106 -10.37 4.60 18.49
C ARG A 106 -11.61 4.13 19.26
N ILE A 107 -12.27 3.06 18.80
CA ILE A 107 -13.44 2.48 19.49
C ILE A 107 -13.02 1.99 20.89
N LYS A 108 -11.88 1.31 21.01
CA LYS A 108 -11.33 0.86 22.30
C LYS A 108 -11.09 2.02 23.26
N GLN A 109 -10.50 3.12 22.78
CA GLN A 109 -10.23 4.30 23.59
C GLN A 109 -11.51 5.00 24.06
N LEU A 110 -12.56 5.00 23.25
CA LEU A 110 -13.85 5.62 23.60
C LEU A 110 -14.64 4.83 24.64
N GLY A 111 -14.44 3.50 24.74
CA GLY A 111 -15.10 2.62 25.71
C GLY A 111 -16.59 2.36 25.46
N ARG A 112 -17.33 3.32 24.89
CA ARG A 112 -18.69 3.14 24.33
C ARG A 112 -18.76 3.82 22.95
N TYR A 113 -19.31 3.10 21.99
CA TYR A 113 -19.57 3.58 20.64
C TYR A 113 -21.07 3.43 20.37
N PRO A 114 -21.88 4.50 20.48
CA PRO A 114 -23.33 4.41 20.36
C PRO A 114 -23.74 4.16 18.89
N GLU A 115 -24.88 3.51 18.68
CA GLU A 115 -25.35 3.10 17.33
C GLU A 115 -25.42 4.22 16.30
N ARG A 116 -25.69 5.46 16.73
CA ARG A 116 -25.72 6.63 15.83
C ARG A 116 -24.36 7.01 15.25
N ASP A 117 -23.28 6.59 15.90
CA ASP A 117 -21.90 6.83 15.49
C ASP A 117 -21.34 5.60 14.75
N ALA A 118 -22.09 4.48 14.70
CA ALA A 118 -21.69 3.21 14.08
C ALA A 118 -21.89 3.15 12.56
#